data_AF-A0A158BI91-F1
#
_entry.id   AF-A0A158BI91-F1
#
_cell.length_a   1.000
_cell.length_b   1.000
_cell.length_c   1.000
_cell.angle_alpha   90.00
_cell.angle_beta   90.00
_cell.angle_gamma   90.00
#
_symmetry.space_group_name_H-M   'P 1'
#
loop_
_entity.id
_entity.type
_entity.pdbx_description
1 polymer ?
#
loop_
_entity_poly.entity_id
_entity_poly.type
_entity_poly.pdbx_seq_one_letter_code
_entity_poly.pdbx_strand_id
1 'polypeptide(L)'
;MIAFSTLFGSFVGAGLAFLSNRYFDHVEQKRANLAAGNMAISILSKQYGDFVIFRAHLQAEATTKNKYPDWLQISPSFLSFSEWLVIDMKSLTFILNQGKRELFARLLDVQARYEDLRRLMEINNEACVARDDAIMQAGLAEADPITEQYRFEAAVNATLKAKLTSANAALRHRAKNEFFNYQTTGQELRGLMISLYRVTEVMTFTAMGAKKELVNEPWRLDHDES
;
A
#
# COMPACT_ATOMS: atom_id res chain seq x y z
N MET A 1 -57.60 3.27 -40.98
CA MET A 1 -56.30 3.91 -41.28
C MET A 1 -55.67 4.57 -40.03
N ILE A 2 -55.94 4.08 -38.81
CA ILE A 2 -55.45 4.69 -37.55
C ILE A 2 -54.39 3.79 -36.87
N ALA A 3 -54.51 2.46 -36.98
CA ALA A 3 -53.59 1.50 -36.35
C ALA A 3 -52.12 1.59 -36.83
N PHE A 4 -51.88 1.99 -38.09
CA PHE A 4 -50.52 2.10 -38.64
C PHE A 4 -49.75 3.32 -38.09
N SER A 5 -50.43 4.43 -37.78
CA SER A 5 -49.76 5.61 -37.20
C SER A 5 -49.46 5.43 -35.71
N THR A 6 -50.30 4.67 -34.99
CA THR A 6 -50.06 4.33 -33.58
C THR A 6 -48.90 3.36 -33.42
N LEU A 7 -48.81 2.33 -34.27
CA LEU A 7 -47.68 1.40 -34.30
C LEU A 7 -46.35 2.10 -34.64
N PHE A 8 -46.30 2.93 -35.69
CA PHE A 8 -45.09 3.70 -36.01
C PHE A 8 -44.69 4.67 -34.90
N GLY A 9 -45.66 5.33 -34.24
CA GLY A 9 -45.41 6.19 -33.09
C GLY A 9 -44.83 5.44 -31.89
N SER A 10 -45.33 4.24 -31.59
CA SER A 10 -44.80 3.40 -30.50
C SER A 10 -43.40 2.85 -30.80
N PHE A 11 -43.09 2.47 -32.04
CA PHE A 11 -41.76 2.02 -32.44
C PHE A 11 -40.71 3.15 -32.40
N VAL A 12 -41.07 4.36 -32.83
CA VAL A 12 -40.18 5.53 -32.75
C VAL A 12 -39.97 5.97 -31.31
N GLY A 13 -41.04 5.97 -30.49
CA GLY A 13 -40.95 6.26 -29.05
C GLY A 13 -40.08 5.24 -28.30
N ALA A 14 -40.24 3.95 -28.58
CA ALA A 14 -39.42 2.89 -27.99
C ALA A 14 -37.96 2.93 -28.46
N GLY A 15 -37.71 3.26 -29.73
CA GLY A 15 -36.36 3.44 -30.26
C GLY A 15 -35.63 4.64 -29.63
N LEU A 16 -36.31 5.78 -29.49
CA LEU A 16 -35.77 6.95 -28.80
C LEU A 16 -35.56 6.70 -27.30
N ALA A 17 -36.49 6.03 -26.62
CA ALA A 17 -36.34 5.64 -25.22
C ALA A 17 -35.18 4.66 -25.02
N PHE A 18 -35.00 3.70 -25.94
CA PHE A 18 -33.87 2.77 -25.92
C PHE A 18 -32.53 3.48 -26.15
N LEU A 19 -32.45 4.38 -27.12
CA LEU A 19 -31.25 5.19 -27.37
C LEU A 19 -30.94 6.13 -26.20
N SER A 20 -31.98 6.76 -25.64
CA SER A 20 -31.89 7.63 -24.47
C SER A 20 -31.38 6.87 -23.25
N ASN A 21 -32.01 5.73 -22.91
CA ASN A 21 -31.55 4.88 -21.81
C ASN A 21 -30.12 4.38 -22.05
N ARG A 22 -29.79 3.93 -23.26
CA ARG A 22 -28.43 3.48 -23.58
C ARG A 22 -27.40 4.62 -23.44
N TYR A 23 -27.79 5.85 -23.75
CA TYR A 23 -26.95 7.03 -23.54
C TYR A 23 -26.77 7.33 -22.04
N PHE A 24 -27.86 7.31 -21.26
CA PHE A 24 -27.80 7.49 -19.81
C PHE A 24 -26.95 6.41 -19.14
N ASP A 25 -27.14 5.14 -19.50
CA ASP A 25 -26.33 4.02 -19.01
C ASP A 25 -24.85 4.22 -19.32
N HIS A 26 -24.50 4.69 -20.53
CA HIS A 26 -23.11 4.97 -20.89
C HIS A 26 -22.51 6.13 -20.11
N VAL A 27 -23.28 7.19 -19.85
CA VAL A 27 -22.81 8.33 -19.05
C VAL A 27 -22.63 7.92 -17.60
N GLU A 28 -23.56 7.15 -17.04
CA GLU A 28 -23.51 6.65 -15.67
C GLU A 28 -22.33 5.69 -15.47
N GLN A 29 -22.12 4.74 -16.39
CA GLN A 29 -20.94 3.87 -16.39
C GLN A 29 -19.64 4.67 -16.48
N LYS A 30 -19.57 5.70 -17.32
CA LYS A 30 -18.38 6.56 -17.40
C LYS A 30 -18.09 7.27 -16.08
N ARG A 31 -19.12 7.83 -15.44
CA ARG A 31 -18.99 8.50 -14.13
C ARG A 31 -18.58 7.52 -13.03
N ALA A 32 -19.19 6.33 -12.99
CA ALA A 32 -18.85 5.29 -12.03
C ALA A 32 -17.40 4.83 -12.18
N ASN A 33 -16.95 4.58 -13.41
CA ASN A 33 -15.57 4.18 -13.69
C ASN A 33 -14.57 5.31 -13.36
N LEU A 34 -14.93 6.58 -13.63
CA LEU A 34 -14.12 7.74 -13.24
C LEU A 34 -13.97 7.83 -11.72
N ALA A 35 -15.07 7.70 -10.98
CA ALA A 35 -15.07 7.70 -9.53
C ALA A 35 -14.24 6.55 -8.96
N ALA A 36 -14.41 5.33 -9.48
CA ALA A 36 -13.64 4.15 -9.07
C ALA A 36 -12.14 4.34 -9.31
N GLY A 37 -11.74 4.83 -10.49
CA GLY A 37 -10.33 5.10 -10.79
C GLY A 37 -9.74 6.20 -9.91
N ASN A 38 -10.48 7.27 -9.64
CA ASN A 38 -10.04 8.33 -8.73
C ASN A 38 -9.90 7.85 -7.28
N MET A 39 -10.84 7.02 -6.82
CA MET A 39 -10.77 6.40 -5.50
C MET A 39 -9.55 5.48 -5.39
N ALA A 40 -9.28 4.67 -6.42
CA ALA A 40 -8.08 3.84 -6.47
C ALA A 40 -6.79 4.66 -6.46
N ILE A 41 -6.71 5.78 -7.21
CA ILE A 41 -5.56 6.69 -7.17
C ILE A 41 -5.37 7.27 -5.76
N SER A 42 -6.46 7.65 -5.09
CA SER A 42 -6.41 8.19 -3.73
C SER A 42 -5.89 7.15 -2.72
N ILE A 43 -6.40 5.91 -2.79
CA ILE A 43 -5.97 4.82 -1.93
C ILE A 43 -4.49 4.49 -2.18
N LEU A 44 -4.06 4.33 -3.43
CA LEU A 44 -2.65 4.11 -3.78
C LEU A 44 -1.76 5.26 -3.29
N SER A 45 -2.23 6.50 -3.40
CA SER A 45 -1.49 7.68 -2.94
C SER A 45 -1.29 7.66 -1.42
N LYS A 46 -2.28 7.17 -0.66
CA LYS A 46 -2.18 6.99 0.79
C LYS A 46 -1.27 5.82 1.17
N GLN A 47 -1.45 4.66 0.54
CA GLN A 47 -0.57 3.49 0.74
C GLN A 47 0.88 3.83 0.42
N TYR A 48 1.11 4.60 -0.65
CA TYR A 48 2.44 5.10 -1.01
C TYR A 48 3.00 6.06 0.06
N GLY A 49 2.16 6.93 0.62
CA GLY A 49 2.53 7.79 1.75
C GLY A 49 2.96 7.00 2.99
N ASP A 50 2.18 6.00 3.39
CA ASP A 50 2.50 5.11 4.51
C ASP A 50 3.83 4.41 4.29
N PHE A 51 4.08 3.91 3.07
CA PHE A 51 5.32 3.27 2.71
C PHE A 51 6.53 4.22 2.80
N VAL A 52 6.40 5.46 2.34
CA VAL A 52 7.47 6.48 2.45
C VAL A 52 7.81 6.74 3.92
N ILE A 53 6.80 6.88 4.79
CA ILE A 53 7.02 7.09 6.22
C ILE A 53 7.69 5.87 6.86
N PHE A 54 7.22 4.67 6.53
CA PHE A 54 7.82 3.41 6.97
C PHE A 54 9.30 3.29 6.60
N ARG A 55 9.63 3.60 5.35
CA ARG A 55 11.01 3.57 4.86
C ARG A 55 11.89 4.56 5.63
N ALA A 56 11.41 5.79 5.85
CA ALA A 56 12.14 6.80 6.62
C ALA A 56 12.37 6.36 8.08
N HIS A 57 11.37 5.73 8.70
CA HIS A 57 11.47 5.21 10.05
C HIS A 57 12.55 4.11 10.15
N LEU A 58 12.55 3.14 9.24
CA LEU A 58 13.58 2.10 9.19
C LEU A 58 14.99 2.68 8.97
N GLN A 59 15.11 3.74 8.17
CA GLN A 59 16.38 4.42 7.97
C GLN A 59 16.91 5.08 9.23
N ALA A 60 16.04 5.74 9.99
CA ALA A 60 16.41 6.37 11.26
C ALA A 60 16.83 5.33 12.32
N GLU A 61 16.22 4.14 12.30
CA GLU A 61 16.59 3.07 13.23
C GLU A 61 17.95 2.44 12.91
N ALA A 62 18.28 2.27 11.63
CA ALA A 62 19.54 1.64 11.25
C ALA A 62 20.77 2.53 11.53
N THR A 63 20.66 3.84 11.30
CA THR A 63 21.78 4.79 11.51
C THR A 63 22.20 4.90 12.98
N THR A 64 21.35 4.44 13.92
CA THR A 64 21.59 4.57 15.35
C THR A 64 22.07 3.28 16.03
N LYS A 65 22.06 2.10 15.37
CA LYS A 65 22.02 0.81 16.09
C LYS A 65 23.01 -0.30 15.70
N ASN A 66 24.13 -0.05 15.01
CA ASN A 66 25.13 -1.11 14.71
C ASN A 66 25.93 -1.69 15.91
N LYS A 67 25.47 -1.51 17.16
CA LYS A 67 26.18 -1.96 18.37
C LYS A 67 25.66 -3.25 18.99
N TYR A 68 24.50 -3.75 18.57
CA TYR A 68 23.80 -4.87 19.23
C TYR A 68 23.46 -6.00 18.25
N PRO A 69 23.09 -7.19 18.70
CA PRO A 69 22.53 -8.22 17.82
C PRO A 69 21.23 -7.74 17.14
N ASP A 70 20.98 -8.12 15.87
CA ASP A 70 19.82 -7.67 15.09
C ASP A 70 18.48 -7.80 15.81
N TRP A 71 18.28 -8.89 16.56
CA TRP A 71 17.03 -9.16 17.30
C TRP A 71 16.79 -8.17 18.45
N LEU A 72 17.83 -7.53 18.97
CA LEU A 72 17.75 -6.54 20.03
C LEU A 72 17.64 -5.10 19.47
N GLN A 73 18.11 -4.88 18.24
CA GLN A 73 18.08 -3.57 17.61
C GLN A 73 16.68 -3.13 17.17
N ILE A 74 15.79 -4.07 16.87
CA ILE A 74 14.47 -3.76 16.30
C ILE A 74 13.61 -3.05 17.34
N SER A 75 12.96 -1.95 16.95
CA SER A 75 11.99 -1.28 17.80
C SER A 75 10.55 -1.61 17.35
N PRO A 76 9.59 -1.64 18.28
CA PRO A 76 8.19 -1.67 17.89
C PRO A 76 7.88 -0.37 17.12
N SER A 77 7.22 -0.52 15.96
CA SER A 77 6.81 0.64 15.18
C SER A 77 5.41 1.06 15.58
N PHE A 78 5.24 2.35 15.86
CA PHE A 78 3.92 2.94 16.10
C PHE A 78 3.18 3.28 14.79
N LEU A 79 3.74 2.91 13.64
CA LEU A 79 3.11 3.11 12.34
C LEU A 79 1.88 2.23 12.21
N SER A 80 0.72 2.87 12.12
CA SER A 80 -0.56 2.19 11.88
C SER A 80 -0.86 2.19 10.39
N PHE A 81 -0.81 0.99 9.80
CA PHE A 81 -1.28 0.77 8.43
C PHE A 81 -2.78 0.52 8.45
N SER A 82 -3.52 1.30 7.68
CA SER A 82 -4.98 1.30 7.73
C SER A 82 -5.59 0.12 6.99
N GLU A 83 -6.39 -0.69 7.68
CA GLU A 83 -7.11 -1.84 7.08
C GLU A 83 -8.14 -1.44 6.00
N TRP A 84 -8.63 -0.20 6.06
CA TRP A 84 -9.65 0.31 5.13
C TRP A 84 -9.07 0.81 3.80
N LEU A 85 -7.74 0.87 3.65
CA LEU A 85 -7.08 1.22 2.40
C LEU A 85 -7.04 0.01 1.45
N VAL A 86 -8.22 -0.37 0.94
CA VAL A 86 -8.40 -1.50 0.02
C VAL A 86 -8.95 -0.99 -1.31
N ILE A 87 -8.21 -1.22 -2.39
CA ILE A 87 -8.65 -0.91 -3.74
C ILE A 87 -9.79 -1.87 -4.12
N ASP A 88 -10.95 -1.32 -4.49
CA ASP A 88 -12.04 -2.10 -5.05
C ASP A 88 -11.72 -2.53 -6.49
N MET A 89 -11.08 -3.69 -6.61
CA MET A 89 -10.67 -4.26 -7.89
C MET A 89 -11.86 -4.61 -8.79
N LYS A 90 -13.04 -4.89 -8.24
CA LYS A 90 -14.24 -5.21 -9.02
C LYS A 90 -14.69 -3.98 -9.81
N SER A 91 -14.69 -2.82 -9.16
CA SER A 91 -15.02 -1.54 -9.79
C SER A 91 -13.96 -1.08 -10.80
N LEU A 92 -12.75 -1.66 -10.79
CA LEU A 92 -11.68 -1.38 -11.75
C LEU A 92 -11.64 -2.34 -12.95
N THR A 93 -12.60 -3.25 -13.10
CA THR A 93 -12.65 -4.21 -14.23
C THR A 93 -12.71 -3.53 -15.59
N PHE A 94 -13.15 -2.27 -15.67
CA PHE A 94 -13.10 -1.49 -16.92
C PHE A 94 -11.67 -1.34 -17.47
N ILE A 95 -10.63 -1.42 -16.63
CA ILE A 95 -9.22 -1.40 -17.06
C ILE A 95 -8.93 -2.60 -17.99
N LEU A 96 -9.53 -3.76 -17.72
CA LEU A 96 -9.39 -4.96 -18.55
C LEU A 96 -10.04 -4.76 -19.92
N ASN A 97 -11.18 -4.06 -19.97
CA ASN A 97 -11.86 -3.71 -21.22
C ASN A 97 -11.02 -2.77 -22.11
N GLN A 98 -10.04 -2.07 -21.53
CA GLN A 98 -9.08 -1.22 -22.25
C GLN A 98 -7.79 -1.98 -22.64
N GLY A 99 -7.74 -3.30 -22.45
CA GLY A 99 -6.58 -4.12 -22.76
C GLY A 99 -5.41 -3.98 -21.78
N LYS A 100 -5.59 -3.24 -20.67
CA LYS A 100 -4.53 -2.95 -19.68
C LYS A 100 -4.42 -4.02 -18.60
N ARG A 101 -4.28 -5.28 -19.01
CA ARG A 101 -4.22 -6.45 -18.11
C ARG A 101 -3.07 -6.39 -17.11
N GLU A 102 -1.89 -5.97 -17.57
CA GLU A 102 -0.71 -5.85 -16.71
C GLU A 102 -0.89 -4.80 -15.61
N LEU A 103 -1.48 -3.64 -15.94
CA LEU A 103 -1.78 -2.61 -14.94
C LEU A 103 -2.76 -3.14 -13.89
N PHE A 104 -3.80 -3.87 -14.31
CA PHE A 104 -4.74 -4.49 -13.39
C PHE A 104 -4.05 -5.52 -12.46
N ALA A 105 -3.13 -6.33 -13.01
CA ALA A 105 -2.34 -7.28 -12.22
C ALA A 105 -1.38 -6.57 -11.25
N ARG A 106 -0.72 -5.48 -11.67
CA ARG A 106 0.12 -4.66 -10.80
C ARG A 106 -0.67 -4.03 -9.66
N LEU A 107 -1.89 -3.57 -9.91
CA LEU A 107 -2.78 -3.04 -8.86
C LEU A 107 -3.12 -4.10 -7.81
N LEU A 108 -3.40 -5.34 -8.23
CA LEU A 108 -3.59 -6.47 -7.31
C LEU A 108 -2.33 -6.75 -6.49
N ASP A 109 -1.17 -6.80 -7.15
CA ASP A 109 0.11 -7.10 -6.50
C ASP A 109 0.47 -6.03 -5.46
N VAL A 110 0.30 -4.75 -5.80
CA VAL A 110 0.53 -3.63 -4.87
C VAL A 110 -0.41 -3.72 -3.65
N GLN A 111 -1.68 -4.05 -3.85
CA GLN A 111 -2.64 -4.24 -2.75
C GLN A 111 -2.23 -5.40 -1.83
N ALA A 112 -1.85 -6.55 -2.40
CA ALA A 112 -1.38 -7.70 -1.62
C ALA A 112 -0.12 -7.35 -0.82
N ARG A 113 0.81 -6.60 -1.42
CA ARG A 113 2.03 -6.16 -0.75
C ARG A 113 1.78 -5.20 0.39
N TYR A 114 0.78 -4.32 0.28
CA TYR A 114 0.34 -3.46 1.39
C TYR A 114 -0.18 -4.28 2.57
N GLU A 115 -1.05 -5.25 2.29
CA GLU A 115 -1.63 -6.11 3.33
C GLU A 115 -0.55 -6.95 4.02
N ASP A 116 0.35 -7.54 3.25
CA ASP A 116 1.48 -8.28 3.80
C ASP A 116 2.41 -7.40 4.65
N LEU A 117 2.67 -6.16 4.24
CA LEU A 117 3.49 -5.22 5.02
C LEU A 117 2.83 -4.93 6.37
N ARG A 118 1.52 -4.71 6.38
CA ARG A 118 0.74 -4.54 7.61
C ARG A 118 0.89 -5.76 8.52
N ARG A 119 0.66 -6.97 8.00
CA ARG A 119 0.81 -8.22 8.76
C ARG A 119 2.22 -8.40 9.31
N LEU A 120 3.25 -8.11 8.51
CA LEU A 120 4.64 -8.17 8.97
C LEU A 120 4.91 -7.16 10.09
N MET A 121 4.31 -5.98 10.03
CA MET A 121 4.44 -4.98 11.09
C MET A 121 3.77 -5.42 12.39
N GLU A 122 2.59 -6.03 12.31
CA GLU A 122 1.91 -6.63 13.47
C GLU A 122 2.76 -7.73 14.11
N ILE A 123 3.27 -8.66 13.30
CA ILE A 123 4.16 -9.74 13.73
C ILE A 123 5.42 -9.19 14.41
N ASN A 124 5.99 -8.11 13.86
CA ASN A 124 7.15 -7.43 14.40
C ASN A 124 6.83 -6.80 15.76
N ASN A 125 5.74 -6.05 15.85
CA ASN A 125 5.32 -5.37 17.08
C ASN A 125 5.02 -6.36 18.21
N GLU A 126 4.31 -7.45 17.92
CA GLU A 126 4.07 -8.54 18.87
C GLU A 126 5.39 -9.16 19.36
N ALA A 127 6.34 -9.38 18.45
CA ALA A 127 7.63 -9.96 18.80
C ALA A 127 8.48 -9.00 19.66
N CYS A 128 8.44 -7.70 19.36
CA CYS A 128 9.10 -6.68 20.18
C CYS A 128 8.52 -6.61 21.59
N VAL A 129 7.19 -6.62 21.72
CA VAL A 129 6.52 -6.64 23.04
C VAL A 129 6.92 -7.89 23.83
N ALA A 130 6.88 -9.07 23.21
CA ALA A 130 7.26 -10.31 23.87
C ALA A 130 8.75 -10.32 24.31
N ARG A 131 9.63 -9.68 23.54
CA ARG A 131 11.04 -9.51 23.91
C ARG A 131 11.18 -8.57 25.11
N ASP A 132 10.52 -7.42 25.05
CA ASP A 132 10.61 -6.39 26.09
C ASP A 132 10.04 -6.92 27.43
N ASP A 133 8.95 -7.71 27.37
CA ASP A 133 8.40 -8.42 28.52
C ASP A 133 9.40 -9.44 29.11
N ALA A 134 10.09 -10.21 28.25
CA ALA A 134 11.10 -11.18 28.70
C ALA A 134 12.31 -10.48 29.35
N ILE A 135 12.77 -9.36 28.79
CA ILE A 135 13.84 -8.53 29.35
C ILE A 135 13.43 -7.96 30.70
N MET A 136 12.19 -7.46 30.81
CA MET A 136 11.65 -6.93 32.06
C MET A 136 11.55 -8.00 33.14
N GLN A 137 11.04 -9.20 32.82
CA GLN A 137 10.95 -10.33 33.76
C GLN A 137 12.33 -10.81 34.25
N ALA A 138 13.36 -10.70 33.40
CA ALA A 138 14.73 -11.02 33.75
C ALA A 138 15.44 -9.93 34.59
N GLY A 139 14.77 -8.80 34.86
CA GLY A 139 15.34 -7.66 35.60
C GLY A 139 16.44 -6.94 34.83
N LEU A 140 16.39 -6.96 33.50
CA LEU A 140 17.42 -6.40 32.60
C LEU A 140 17.03 -5.05 31.99
N ALA A 141 15.94 -4.42 32.44
CA ALA A 141 15.41 -3.20 31.84
C ALA A 141 16.40 -2.01 31.86
N GLU A 142 17.23 -1.92 32.90
CA GLU A 142 18.26 -0.87 33.06
C GLU A 142 19.68 -1.38 32.78
N ALA A 143 19.84 -2.65 32.41
CA ALA A 143 21.15 -3.26 32.18
C ALA A 143 21.70 -2.85 30.80
N ASP A 144 23.01 -2.65 30.73
CA ASP A 144 23.70 -2.39 29.46
C ASP A 144 23.79 -3.70 28.63
N PRO A 145 23.18 -3.76 27.43
CA PRO A 145 23.21 -4.97 26.62
C PRO A 145 24.58 -5.32 26.05
N ILE A 146 25.53 -4.37 26.01
CA ILE A 146 26.91 -4.66 25.57
C ILE A 146 27.65 -5.44 26.67
N THR A 147 27.57 -4.95 27.91
CA THR A 147 28.30 -5.54 29.04
C THR A 147 27.67 -6.85 29.51
N GLU A 148 26.35 -7.00 29.38
CA GLU A 148 25.59 -8.14 29.92
C GLU A 148 24.94 -9.01 28.83
N GLN A 149 25.49 -9.04 27.61
CA GLN A 149 24.91 -9.73 26.45
C GLN A 149 24.45 -11.17 26.74
N TYR A 150 25.24 -11.96 27.50
CA TYR A 150 24.89 -13.34 27.84
C TYR A 150 23.58 -13.45 28.64
N ARG A 151 23.26 -12.46 29.49
CA ARG A 151 22.01 -12.43 30.26
C ARG A 151 20.81 -12.13 29.37
N PHE A 152 20.98 -11.20 28.43
CA PHE A 152 19.97 -10.91 27.41
C PHE A 152 19.72 -12.13 26.50
N GLU A 153 20.77 -12.83 26.08
CA GLU A 153 20.65 -14.03 25.27
C GLU A 153 19.96 -15.19 25.98
N ALA A 154 20.15 -15.31 27.30
CA ALA A 154 19.50 -16.31 28.14
C ALA A 154 18.03 -15.96 28.45
N ALA A 155 17.72 -14.67 28.61
CA ALA A 155 16.36 -14.20 28.89
C ALA A 155 15.42 -14.38 27.70
N VAL A 156 15.92 -14.19 26.48
CA VAL A 156 15.10 -14.24 25.25
C VAL A 156 15.29 -15.58 24.54
N ASN A 157 14.20 -16.33 24.40
CA ASN A 157 14.25 -17.65 23.78
C ASN A 157 14.69 -17.61 22.29
N ALA A 158 15.27 -18.70 21.82
CA ALA A 158 15.83 -18.78 20.46
C ALA A 158 14.80 -18.55 19.35
N THR A 159 13.57 -19.03 19.53
CA THR A 159 12.48 -18.88 18.56
C THR A 159 12.09 -17.41 18.37
N LEU A 160 12.02 -16.64 19.46
CA LEU A 160 11.69 -15.22 19.44
C LEU A 160 12.80 -14.41 18.79
N LYS A 161 14.07 -14.74 19.08
CA LYS A 161 15.23 -14.14 18.40
C LYS A 161 15.17 -14.37 16.88
N ALA A 162 14.90 -15.62 16.46
CA ALA A 162 14.76 -15.94 15.04
C ALA A 162 13.58 -15.20 14.38
N LYS A 163 12.43 -15.12 15.06
CA LYS A 163 11.25 -14.36 14.59
C LYS A 163 11.62 -12.89 14.34
N LEU A 164 12.26 -12.24 15.30
CA LEU A 164 12.69 -10.84 15.20
C LEU A 164 13.69 -10.62 14.06
N THR A 165 14.75 -11.44 13.97
CA THR A 165 15.73 -11.34 12.88
C THR A 165 15.07 -11.52 11.51
N SER A 166 14.18 -12.51 11.36
CA SER A 166 13.49 -12.75 10.09
C SER A 166 12.52 -11.62 9.70
N ALA A 167 11.79 -11.05 10.67
CA ALA A 167 10.90 -9.93 10.45
C ALA A 167 11.68 -8.69 10.00
N ASN A 168 12.80 -8.39 10.65
CA ASN A 168 13.66 -7.26 10.28
C ASN A 168 14.23 -7.40 8.87
N ALA A 169 14.74 -8.58 8.51
CA ALA A 169 15.23 -8.85 7.16
C ALA A 169 14.11 -8.66 6.11
N ALA A 170 12.90 -9.16 6.39
CA ALA A 170 11.74 -9.00 5.51
C ALA A 170 11.32 -7.53 5.36
N LEU A 171 11.28 -6.76 6.45
CA LEU A 171 10.93 -5.34 6.45
C LEU A 171 11.94 -4.51 5.65
N ARG A 172 13.25 -4.75 5.86
CA ARG A 172 14.33 -4.08 5.10
C ARG A 172 14.25 -4.41 3.61
N HIS A 173 14.03 -5.68 3.26
CA HIS A 173 13.87 -6.10 1.86
C HIS A 173 12.68 -5.40 1.18
N ARG A 174 11.54 -5.28 1.86
CA ARG A 174 10.36 -4.58 1.32
C ARG A 174 10.60 -3.07 1.17
N ALA A 175 11.27 -2.44 2.14
CA ALA A 175 11.60 -1.01 2.08
C ALA A 175 12.41 -0.61 0.84
N LYS A 176 13.23 -1.53 0.32
CA LYS A 176 14.05 -1.32 -0.89
C LYS A 176 13.24 -1.39 -2.19
N ASN A 177 12.37 -2.40 -2.32
CA ASN A 177 11.80 -2.78 -3.61
C ASN A 177 10.43 -2.14 -3.92
N GLU A 178 9.67 -1.72 -2.90
CA GLU A 178 8.26 -1.34 -3.10
C GLU A 178 8.05 0.09 -3.57
N PHE A 179 9.02 0.99 -3.34
CA PHE A 179 8.89 2.41 -3.72
C PHE A 179 8.55 2.59 -5.20
N PHE A 180 9.32 1.91 -6.06
CA PHE A 180 9.17 2.01 -7.51
C PHE A 180 7.83 1.41 -7.99
N ASN A 181 7.36 0.34 -7.35
CA ASN A 181 6.10 -0.32 -7.70
C ASN A 181 4.90 0.59 -7.47
N TYR A 182 4.83 1.26 -6.31
CA TYR A 182 3.76 2.24 -6.03
C TYR A 182 3.81 3.42 -6.99
N GLN A 183 5.01 3.97 -7.22
CA GLN A 183 5.16 5.14 -8.07
C GLN A 183 4.76 4.88 -9.52
N THR A 184 5.27 3.80 -10.12
CA THR A 184 4.98 3.43 -11.50
C THR A 184 3.50 3.06 -11.68
N THR A 185 2.96 2.21 -10.82
CA THR A 185 1.55 1.76 -10.90
C THR A 185 0.59 2.93 -10.76
N GLY A 186 0.83 3.84 -9.80
CA GLY A 186 0.01 5.03 -9.60
C GLY A 186 0.05 6.01 -10.78
N GLN A 187 1.24 6.24 -11.36
CA GLN A 187 1.40 7.08 -12.54
C GLN A 187 0.74 6.49 -13.78
N GLU A 188 0.87 5.19 -14.01
CA GLU A 188 0.24 4.49 -15.13
C GLU A 188 -1.28 4.49 -15.01
N LEU A 189 -1.83 4.24 -13.81
CA LEU A 189 -3.26 4.33 -13.57
C LEU A 189 -3.77 5.74 -13.88
N ARG A 190 -3.10 6.77 -13.37
CA ARG A 190 -3.43 8.16 -13.67
C ARG A 190 -3.35 8.46 -15.18
N GLY A 191 -2.31 7.99 -15.86
CA GLY A 191 -2.13 8.13 -17.29
C GLY A 191 -3.27 7.50 -18.09
N LEU A 192 -3.70 6.29 -17.71
CA LEU A 192 -4.86 5.62 -18.27
C LEU A 192 -6.13 6.46 -18.06
N MET A 193 -6.39 6.92 -16.84
CA MET A 193 -7.57 7.72 -16.53
C MET A 193 -7.63 9.02 -17.36
N ILE A 194 -6.51 9.74 -17.50
CA ILE A 194 -6.43 10.94 -18.36
C ILE A 194 -6.73 10.58 -19.81
N SER A 195 -6.19 9.47 -20.32
CA SER A 195 -6.41 9.06 -21.71
C SER A 195 -7.88 8.71 -22.00
N LEU A 196 -8.58 8.10 -21.05
CA LEU A 196 -9.96 7.62 -21.20
C LEU A 196 -10.98 8.75 -21.05
N TYR A 197 -10.76 9.67 -20.12
CA TYR A 197 -11.76 10.66 -19.75
C TYR A 197 -11.41 12.08 -20.23
N ARG A 198 -10.14 12.37 -20.57
CA ARG A 198 -9.66 13.66 -21.08
C ARG A 198 -10.11 14.87 -20.25
N VAL A 199 -10.29 14.68 -18.95
CA VAL A 199 -10.75 15.71 -18.00
C VAL A 199 -9.70 16.03 -16.93
N THR A 200 -9.79 17.25 -16.40
CA THR A 200 -9.01 17.74 -15.25
C THR A 200 -9.44 17.12 -13.92
N GLU A 201 -10.57 16.42 -13.88
CA GLU A 201 -11.13 15.77 -12.68
C GLU A 201 -10.35 14.51 -12.23
N VAL A 202 -9.39 14.05 -13.02
CA VAL A 202 -8.53 12.93 -12.62
C VAL A 202 -7.59 13.36 -11.50
N MET A 203 -7.64 12.66 -10.37
CA MET A 203 -6.80 12.97 -9.21
C MET A 203 -5.30 12.95 -9.55
N THR A 204 -4.55 13.78 -8.84
CA THR A 204 -3.09 13.71 -8.84
C THR A 204 -2.62 12.53 -8.01
N PHE A 205 -1.57 11.87 -8.49
CA PHE A 205 -0.92 10.80 -7.75
C PHE A 205 0.32 11.37 -7.05
N THR A 206 0.32 11.34 -5.72
CA THR A 206 1.42 11.82 -4.86
C THR A 206 1.49 10.99 -3.58
N ALA A 207 2.62 11.01 -2.87
CA ALA A 207 2.73 10.36 -1.56
C ALA A 207 1.92 11.15 -0.51
N MET A 208 0.63 10.86 -0.38
CA MET A 208 -0.24 11.61 0.53
C MET A 208 0.05 11.24 1.99
N GLY A 209 0.29 12.25 2.82
CA GLY A 209 0.60 12.08 4.25
C GLY A 209 2.09 12.04 4.56
N ALA A 210 2.95 11.78 3.57
CA ALA A 210 4.40 11.89 3.72
C ALA A 210 4.88 13.33 3.50
N LYS A 211 5.89 13.76 4.28
CA LYS A 211 6.60 15.02 4.01
C LYS A 211 7.38 14.88 2.70
N LYS A 212 7.42 15.95 1.89
CA LYS A 212 8.13 15.97 0.59
C LYS A 212 9.61 15.57 0.70
N GLU A 213 10.25 15.91 1.82
CA GLU A 213 11.64 15.57 2.11
C GLU A 213 11.85 14.06 2.12
N LEU A 214 10.99 13.32 2.82
CA LEU A 214 11.06 11.86 2.95
C LEU A 214 10.87 11.13 1.61
N VAL A 215 10.09 11.71 0.70
CA VAL A 215 9.84 11.13 -0.63
C VAL A 215 11.11 11.12 -1.48
N ASN A 216 12.00 12.09 -1.28
CA ASN A 216 13.21 12.27 -2.08
C ASN A 216 14.47 11.73 -1.40
N GLU A 217 14.36 11.19 -0.18
CA GLU A 217 15.51 10.66 0.54
C GLU A 217 16.02 9.36 -0.10
N PRO A 218 17.31 9.28 -0.48
CA PRO A 218 17.87 8.07 -1.08
C PRO A 218 17.85 6.90 -0.08
N TRP A 219 17.80 5.67 -0.59
CA TRP A 219 17.91 4.48 0.26
C TRP A 219 19.34 4.34 0.75
N ARG A 220 19.58 4.21 2.07
CA ARG A 220 20.93 4.25 2.68
C ARG A 220 21.31 3.00 3.48
N LEU A 221 20.47 1.97 3.54
CA LEU A 221 20.73 0.79 4.39
C LEU A 221 21.63 -0.27 3.73
N ASP A 222 22.03 -0.07 2.49
CA ASP A 222 22.89 -1.01 1.75
C ASP A 222 24.39 -0.68 1.90
N HIS A 223 24.78 0.27 2.76
CA HIS A 223 26.16 0.77 2.87
C HIS A 223 27.02 0.11 3.95
N ASP A 224 26.54 -0.93 4.62
CA ASP A 224 27.32 -1.70 5.62
C ASP A 224 28.05 -2.92 5.02
N GLU A 225 28.49 -2.82 3.76
CA GLU A 225 29.54 -3.68 3.20
C GLU A 225 30.76 -2.81 2.85
N SER A 226 31.59 -2.51 3.86
CA SER A 226 33.00 -2.10 3.68
C SER A 226 33.84 -2.61 4.83
#